data_AF-A0A2T0AZC1-F1
#
_entry.id   AF-A0A2T0AZC1-F1
#
_cell.length_a   1.000
_cell.length_b   1.000
_cell.length_c   1.000
_cell.angle_alpha   90.00
_cell.angle_beta   90.00
_cell.angle_gamma   90.00
#
_symmetry.space_group_name_H-M   'P 1'
#
loop_
_entity.id
_entity.type
_entity.pdbx_description
1 polymer ?
#
loop_
_entity_poly.entity_id
_entity_poly.type
_entity_poly.pdbx_seq_one_letter_code
_entity_poly.pdbx_strand_id
1 'polypeptide(L)'
;MRKIIAVAISSAFIAVIWTFGSYLLGLSTVAGFLAWSSFFVAGGEIKGVKKALIANLSGIFWGALSGKLSLILTAYVGERNAFTLGNGLGTAAICLQSKIGLVSFIPAGFIGWSALIASGMNFKITAISMICGSFLGLASEKLTDLILIRINCKNDEVRQN
;
A
#
# COMPACT_ATOMS: atom_id res chain seq x y z
N MET A 1 10.45 20.80 -11.12
CA MET A 1 10.71 19.93 -12.29
C MET A 1 11.73 18.83 -12.01
N ARG A 2 12.99 19.14 -11.65
CA ARG A 2 14.05 18.12 -11.38
C ARG A 2 13.64 16.99 -10.42
N LYS A 3 12.99 17.33 -9.29
CA LYS A 3 12.46 16.34 -8.32
C LYS A 3 11.48 15.35 -8.94
N ILE A 4 10.54 15.82 -9.77
CA ILE A 4 9.54 14.96 -10.42
C ILE A 4 10.20 14.01 -11.42
N ILE A 5 11.20 14.49 -12.17
CA ILE A 5 11.97 13.65 -13.11
C ILE A 5 12.69 12.52 -12.36
N ALA A 6 13.35 12.83 -11.24
CA ALA A 6 14.03 11.82 -10.44
C ALA A 6 13.06 10.78 -9.87
N VAL A 7 11.90 11.22 -9.34
CA VAL A 7 10.85 10.32 -8.84
C VAL A 7 10.30 9.44 -9.96
N ALA A 8 10.09 10.00 -11.15
CA ALA A 8 9.58 9.25 -12.30
C ALA A 8 10.55 8.15 -12.72
N ILE A 9 11.86 8.46 -12.82
CA ILE A 9 12.89 7.49 -13.21
C ILE A 9 13.02 6.39 -12.15
N SER A 10 13.10 6.76 -10.86
CA SER A 10 13.24 5.78 -9.77
C SER A 10 12.02 4.88 -9.67
N SER A 11 10.82 5.45 -9.74
CA SER A 11 9.57 4.71 -9.61
C SER A 11 9.34 3.80 -10.82
N ALA A 12 9.65 4.25 -12.03
CA ALA A 12 9.53 3.41 -13.22
C ALA A 12 10.46 2.19 -13.14
N PHE A 13 11.72 2.39 -12.74
CA PHE A 13 12.68 1.30 -12.60
C PHE A 13 12.24 0.26 -11.56
N ILE A 14 11.82 0.71 -10.39
CA ILE A 14 11.38 -0.19 -9.31
C ILE A 14 10.04 -0.86 -9.66
N ALA A 15 9.14 -0.18 -10.37
CA ALA A 15 7.88 -0.76 -10.83
C ALA A 15 8.09 -1.94 -11.78
N VAL A 16 9.08 -1.88 -12.68
CA VAL A 16 9.45 -2.99 -13.57
C VAL A 16 9.94 -4.18 -12.75
N ILE A 17 10.85 -3.94 -11.80
CA ILE A 17 11.39 -4.98 -10.91
C ILE A 17 10.26 -5.63 -10.09
N TRP A 18 9.39 -4.81 -9.52
CA TRP A 18 8.28 -5.30 -8.71
C TRP A 18 7.33 -6.15 -9.53
N THR A 19 6.91 -5.67 -10.70
CA THR A 19 5.96 -6.39 -11.55
C THR A 19 6.53 -7.73 -11.97
N PHE A 20 7.79 -7.77 -12.41
CA PHE A 20 8.45 -9.03 -12.76
C PHE A 20 8.58 -9.98 -11.56
N GLY A 21 9.03 -9.46 -10.41
CA GLY A 21 9.21 -10.24 -9.19
C GLY A 21 7.90 -10.76 -8.61
N SER A 22 6.81 -9.98 -8.66
CA SER A 22 5.51 -10.38 -8.14
C SER A 22 4.91 -11.52 -8.94
N TYR A 23 5.05 -11.51 -10.28
CA TYR A 23 4.64 -12.64 -11.11
C TYR A 23 5.42 -13.91 -10.80
N LEU A 24 6.74 -13.82 -10.67
CA LEU A 24 7.58 -14.99 -10.35
C LEU A 24 7.28 -15.60 -8.97
N LEU A 25 6.96 -14.76 -7.99
CA LEU A 25 6.72 -15.18 -6.61
C LEU A 25 5.25 -15.48 -6.30
N GLY A 26 4.34 -15.33 -7.27
CA GLY A 26 2.89 -15.48 -7.07
C GLY A 26 2.31 -14.44 -6.09
N LEU A 27 2.91 -13.25 -6.04
CA LEU A 27 2.47 -12.14 -5.19
C LEU A 27 1.46 -11.24 -5.93
N SER A 28 0.67 -10.50 -5.15
CA SER A 28 -0.28 -9.54 -5.70
C SER A 28 0.43 -8.25 -6.09
N THR A 29 0.65 -8.08 -7.39
CA THR A 29 1.24 -6.87 -7.98
C THR A 29 0.50 -5.61 -7.52
N VAL A 30 -0.85 -5.66 -7.54
CA VAL A 30 -1.73 -4.55 -7.14
C VAL A 30 -1.56 -4.22 -5.66
N ALA A 31 -1.54 -5.23 -4.78
CA ALA A 31 -1.34 -5.00 -3.34
C ALA A 31 0.01 -4.33 -3.05
N GLY A 32 1.06 -4.70 -3.77
CA GLY A 32 2.36 -4.04 -3.66
C GLY A 32 2.33 -2.56 -4.07
N PHE A 33 1.71 -2.24 -5.20
CA PHE A 33 1.55 -0.84 -5.64
C PHE A 33 0.70 0.00 -4.69
N LEU A 34 -0.36 -0.60 -4.13
CA LEU A 34 -1.21 0.03 -3.13
C LEU A 34 -0.44 0.32 -1.83
N ALA A 35 0.38 -0.62 -1.37
CA ALA A 35 1.24 -0.39 -0.21
C ALA A 35 2.31 0.69 -0.48
N TRP A 36 2.90 0.68 -1.68
CA TRP A 36 3.86 1.69 -2.10
C TRP A 36 3.23 3.10 -2.17
N SER A 37 2.04 3.25 -2.76
CA SER A 37 1.36 4.56 -2.80
C SER A 37 1.02 5.07 -1.39
N SER A 38 0.52 4.19 -0.52
CA SER A 38 0.23 4.55 0.87
C SER A 38 1.47 4.97 1.67
N PHE A 39 2.64 4.44 1.34
CA PHE A 39 3.92 4.84 1.94
C PHE A 39 4.26 6.30 1.63
N PHE A 40 4.13 6.72 0.37
CA PHE A 40 4.41 8.11 -0.01
C PHE A 40 3.42 9.08 0.65
N VAL A 41 2.14 8.70 0.72
CA VAL A 41 1.11 9.52 1.38
C VAL A 41 1.33 9.60 2.89
N ALA A 42 1.91 8.56 3.51
CA ALA A 42 2.24 8.56 4.93
C ALA A 42 3.43 9.45 5.30
N GLY A 43 4.08 10.10 4.33
CA GLY A 43 5.16 11.06 4.53
C GLY A 43 6.56 10.53 4.22
N GLY A 44 6.68 9.35 3.62
CA GLY A 44 7.98 8.77 3.26
C GLY A 44 8.83 8.37 4.46
N GLU A 45 10.10 8.08 4.22
CA GLU A 45 11.09 7.61 5.19
C GLU A 45 10.68 6.31 5.93
N ILE A 46 11.51 5.88 6.87
CA ILE A 46 11.22 4.72 7.73
C ILE A 46 9.91 4.90 8.53
N LYS A 47 9.56 6.14 8.87
CA LYS A 47 8.32 6.45 9.60
C LYS A 47 7.09 6.19 8.74
N GLY A 48 7.12 6.58 7.46
CA GLY A 48 6.07 6.30 6.49
C GLY A 48 5.85 4.81 6.28
N VAL A 49 6.93 4.01 6.23
CA VAL A 49 6.83 2.53 6.19
C VAL A 49 6.03 2.02 7.38
N LYS A 50 6.42 2.40 8.61
CA LYS A 50 5.74 1.93 9.82
C LYS A 50 4.27 2.35 9.85
N LYS A 51 3.99 3.63 9.60
CA LYS A 51 2.63 4.19 9.68
C LYS A 51 1.71 3.60 8.62
N ALA A 52 2.15 3.55 7.36
CA ALA A 52 1.36 3.00 6.27
C ALA A 52 1.16 1.50 6.42
N LEU A 53 2.23 0.74 6.70
CA LEU A 53 2.17 -0.72 6.77
C LEU A 53 1.27 -1.20 7.91
N ILE A 54 1.36 -0.59 9.11
CA ILE A 54 0.50 -0.98 10.24
C ILE A 54 -0.98 -0.70 9.92
N ALA A 55 -1.29 0.46 9.34
CA ALA A 55 -2.65 0.80 8.94
C ALA A 55 -3.18 -0.10 7.82
N ASN A 56 -2.34 -0.43 6.83
CA ASN A 56 -2.65 -1.37 5.75
C ASN A 56 -2.95 -2.79 6.29
N LEU A 57 -2.10 -3.32 7.16
CA LEU A 57 -2.28 -4.65 7.75
C LEU A 57 -3.54 -4.72 8.61
N SER A 58 -3.86 -3.64 9.33
CA SER A 58 -5.14 -3.52 10.02
C SER A 58 -6.32 -3.54 9.04
N GLY A 59 -6.22 -2.83 7.91
CA GLY A 59 -7.20 -2.88 6.83
C GLY A 59 -7.47 -4.29 6.32
N ILE A 60 -6.40 -5.06 6.08
CA ILE A 60 -6.48 -6.47 5.70
C ILE A 60 -7.20 -7.28 6.79
N PHE A 61 -6.88 -7.05 8.06
CA PHE A 61 -7.52 -7.74 9.18
C PHE A 61 -9.03 -7.49 9.21
N TRP A 62 -9.47 -6.24 9.11
CA TRP A 62 -10.90 -5.91 9.08
C TRP A 62 -11.61 -6.43 7.83
N GLY A 63 -10.95 -6.39 6.67
CA GLY A 63 -11.49 -6.97 5.45
C GLY A 63 -11.70 -8.48 5.55
N ALA A 64 -10.73 -9.20 6.14
CA ALA A 64 -10.85 -10.64 6.36
C ALA A 64 -11.96 -10.97 7.36
N LEU A 65 -12.08 -10.19 8.44
CA LEU A 65 -13.13 -10.35 9.44
C LEU A 65 -14.52 -10.08 8.84
N SER A 66 -14.65 -9.00 8.07
CA SER A 66 -15.87 -8.65 7.35
C SER A 66 -16.28 -9.73 6.34
N GLY A 67 -15.32 -10.30 5.61
CA GLY A 67 -15.57 -11.42 4.70
C GLY A 67 -16.10 -12.66 5.42
N LYS A 68 -15.50 -13.02 6.57
CA LYS A 68 -15.99 -14.14 7.40
C LYS A 68 -17.38 -13.88 7.95
N LEU A 69 -17.64 -12.66 8.43
CA LEU A 69 -18.96 -12.27 8.93
C LEU A 69 -20.02 -12.35 7.82
N SER A 70 -19.68 -11.90 6.62
CA SER A 70 -20.57 -11.99 5.44
C SER A 70 -20.90 -13.45 5.11
N LEU A 71 -19.93 -14.36 5.21
CA LEU A 71 -20.17 -15.78 4.96
C LEU A 71 -21.15 -16.40 5.96
N ILE A 72 -21.04 -16.05 7.25
CA ILE A 72 -21.97 -16.50 8.30
C ILE A 72 -23.37 -15.93 8.04
N LEU A 73 -23.47 -14.65 7.71
CA LEU A 73 -24.74 -13.97 7.46
C LEU A 73 -25.44 -14.44 6.17
N THR A 74 -24.70 -15.00 5.22
CA THR A 74 -25.24 -15.45 3.92
C THR A 74 -26.37 -16.46 4.11
N ALA A 75 -26.28 -17.34 5.10
CA ALA A 75 -27.31 -18.32 5.42
C ALA A 75 -28.63 -17.70 5.92
N TYR A 76 -28.62 -16.47 6.43
CA TYR A 76 -29.77 -15.82 7.06
C TYR A 76 -30.42 -14.74 6.19
N VAL A 77 -29.61 -13.95 5.48
CA VAL A 77 -30.10 -12.75 4.76
C VAL A 77 -29.84 -12.79 3.26
N GLY A 78 -29.22 -13.87 2.77
CA GLY A 78 -28.78 -14.01 1.38
C GLY A 78 -27.45 -13.31 1.09
N GLU A 79 -26.74 -13.78 0.06
CA GLU A 79 -25.36 -13.40 -0.26
C GLU A 79 -25.17 -11.89 -0.45
N ARG A 80 -26.03 -11.26 -1.27
CA ARG A 80 -25.96 -9.82 -1.56
C ARG A 80 -26.07 -8.99 -0.29
N ASN A 81 -27.08 -9.24 0.53
CA ASN A 81 -27.35 -8.47 1.75
C ASN A 81 -26.26 -8.71 2.79
N ALA A 82 -25.80 -9.95 2.93
CA ALA A 82 -24.72 -10.30 3.84
C ALA A 82 -23.43 -9.55 3.51
N PHE A 83 -23.07 -9.47 2.23
CA PHE A 83 -21.90 -8.71 1.78
C PHE A 83 -22.07 -7.20 1.99
N THR A 84 -23.25 -6.64 1.72
CA THR A 84 -23.55 -5.22 1.98
C THR A 84 -23.41 -4.88 3.46
N LEU A 85 -23.98 -5.70 4.34
CA LEU A 85 -23.88 -5.50 5.80
C LEU A 85 -22.45 -5.68 6.30
N GLY A 86 -21.75 -6.70 5.83
CA GLY A 86 -20.34 -6.93 6.16
C GLY A 86 -19.46 -5.74 5.80
N ASN A 87 -19.62 -5.19 4.58
CA ASN A 87 -18.87 -4.01 4.15
C ASN A 87 -19.17 -2.77 5.00
N GLY A 88 -20.45 -2.54 5.33
CA GLY A 88 -20.85 -1.44 6.20
C GLY A 88 -20.23 -1.54 7.60
N LEU A 89 -20.33 -2.72 8.22
CA LEU A 89 -19.77 -2.97 9.56
C LEU A 89 -18.24 -2.90 9.58
N GLY A 90 -17.57 -3.48 8.58
CA GLY A 90 -16.12 -3.40 8.48
C GLY A 90 -15.64 -1.96 8.24
N THR A 91 -16.38 -1.17 7.48
CA THR A 91 -16.07 0.26 7.25
C THR A 91 -16.19 1.03 8.56
N ALA A 92 -17.29 0.83 9.30
CA ALA A 92 -17.46 1.43 10.62
C ALA A 92 -16.32 1.05 11.57
N ALA A 93 -15.88 -0.21 11.55
CA ALA A 93 -14.77 -0.68 12.37
C ALA A 93 -13.44 0.01 12.00
N ILE A 94 -13.13 0.16 10.70
CA ILE A 94 -11.94 0.89 10.23
C ILE A 94 -11.96 2.35 10.68
N CYS A 95 -13.13 2.99 10.62
CA CYS A 95 -13.27 4.36 11.10
C CYS A 95 -13.12 4.46 12.62
N LEU A 96 -13.68 3.52 13.38
CA LEU A 96 -13.65 3.55 14.85
C LEU A 96 -12.25 3.28 15.41
N GLN A 97 -11.50 2.35 14.80
CA GLN A 97 -10.13 2.05 15.23
C GLN A 97 -9.15 3.20 14.98
N SER A 98 -9.51 4.18 14.15
CA SER A 98 -8.65 5.32 13.84
C SER A 98 -8.33 6.19 15.06
N LYS A 99 -9.09 6.01 16.16
CA LYS A 99 -8.77 6.57 17.48
C LYS A 99 -7.43 6.10 18.04
N ILE A 100 -6.92 4.95 17.58
CA ILE A 100 -5.62 4.43 17.96
C ILE A 100 -4.55 5.05 17.05
N GLY A 101 -3.57 5.75 17.63
CA GLY A 101 -2.62 6.58 16.88
C GLY A 101 -1.88 5.87 15.73
N LEU A 102 -1.51 4.60 15.89
CA LEU A 102 -0.81 3.81 14.86
C LEU A 102 -1.67 3.45 13.64
N VAL A 103 -2.99 3.45 13.80
CA VAL A 103 -4.00 3.07 12.80
C VAL A 103 -4.90 4.25 12.41
N SER A 104 -4.52 5.46 12.84
CA SER A 104 -5.23 6.71 12.58
C SER A 104 -5.29 7.08 11.10
N PHE A 105 -4.44 6.49 10.26
CA PHE A 105 -4.43 6.73 8.83
C PHE A 105 -5.52 5.91 8.12
N ILE A 106 -6.77 6.38 8.22
CA ILE A 106 -7.97 5.73 7.67
C ILE A 106 -7.81 5.32 6.19
N PRO A 107 -7.27 6.17 5.28
CA PRO A 107 -7.07 5.78 3.88
C PRO A 107 -6.23 4.52 3.72
N ALA A 108 -5.16 4.32 4.51
CA ALA A 108 -4.36 3.10 4.46
C ALA A 108 -5.15 1.86 4.92
N GLY A 109 -6.06 2.01 5.88
CA GLY A 109 -6.99 0.93 6.25
C GLY A 109 -7.85 0.47 5.06
N PHE A 110 -8.45 1.41 4.32
CA PHE A 110 -9.21 1.07 3.12
C PHE A 110 -8.36 0.52 1.98
N ILE A 111 -7.14 1.04 1.80
CA ILE A 111 -6.18 0.51 0.83
C ILE A 111 -5.84 -0.95 1.16
N GLY A 112 -5.59 -1.28 2.43
CA GLY A 112 -5.34 -2.66 2.87
C GLY A 112 -6.50 -3.62 2.61
N TRP A 113 -7.73 -3.19 2.90
CA TRP A 113 -8.91 -4.00 2.56
C TRP A 113 -9.07 -4.16 1.04
N SER A 114 -8.92 -3.08 0.28
CA SER A 114 -9.00 -3.12 -1.19
C SER A 114 -7.94 -4.06 -1.77
N ALA A 115 -6.72 -4.06 -1.22
CA ALA A 115 -5.66 -4.98 -1.60
C ALA A 115 -6.02 -6.45 -1.32
N LEU A 116 -6.71 -6.73 -0.21
CA LEU A 116 -7.17 -8.07 0.12
C LEU A 116 -8.21 -8.57 -0.91
N ILE A 117 -9.17 -7.71 -1.28
CA ILE A 117 -10.17 -8.03 -2.30
C ILE A 117 -9.48 -8.27 -3.65
N ALA A 118 -8.56 -7.39 -4.04
CA ALA A 118 -7.81 -7.51 -5.30
C ALA A 118 -6.96 -8.78 -5.38
N SER A 119 -6.60 -9.36 -4.23
CA SER A 119 -5.83 -10.60 -4.12
C SER A 119 -6.72 -11.83 -3.88
N GLY A 120 -8.02 -11.74 -4.18
CA GLY A 120 -8.96 -12.86 -4.07
C GLY A 120 -9.20 -13.30 -2.63
N MET A 121 -9.20 -12.37 -1.67
CA MET A 121 -9.34 -12.64 -0.23
C MET A 121 -8.21 -13.50 0.37
N ASN A 122 -7.07 -13.62 -0.33
CA ASN A 122 -5.91 -14.33 0.18
C ASN A 122 -5.09 -13.47 1.15
N PHE A 123 -5.31 -13.68 2.45
CA PHE A 123 -4.64 -12.92 3.51
C PHE A 123 -3.11 -12.98 3.42
N LYS A 124 -2.54 -14.18 3.22
CA LYS A 124 -1.08 -14.38 3.23
C LYS A 124 -0.42 -13.66 2.06
N ILE A 125 -0.93 -13.88 0.85
CA ILE A 125 -0.40 -13.25 -0.36
C ILE A 125 -0.49 -11.73 -0.24
N THR A 126 -1.65 -11.21 0.21
CA THR A 126 -1.86 -9.77 0.36
C THR A 126 -0.87 -9.16 1.35
N ALA A 127 -0.76 -9.74 2.56
CA ALA A 127 0.12 -9.22 3.60
C ALA A 127 1.59 -9.19 3.16
N ILE A 128 2.07 -10.28 2.57
CA ILE A 128 3.45 -10.36 2.07
C ILE A 128 3.68 -9.33 0.94
N SER A 129 2.73 -9.22 0.01
CA SER A 129 2.82 -8.26 -1.10
C SER A 129 2.86 -6.82 -0.60
N MET A 130 2.07 -6.49 0.43
CA MET A 130 2.06 -5.16 1.01
C MET A 130 3.35 -4.83 1.77
N ILE A 131 3.90 -5.81 2.51
CA ILE A 131 5.21 -5.66 3.16
C ILE A 131 6.28 -5.34 2.10
N CYS A 132 6.35 -6.16 1.04
CA CYS A 132 7.28 -5.92 -0.08
C CYS A 132 7.06 -4.54 -0.70
N GLY A 133 5.81 -4.16 -0.99
CA GLY A 133 5.46 -2.86 -1.56
C GLY A 133 5.89 -1.67 -0.71
N SER A 134 5.74 -1.75 0.61
CA SER A 134 6.20 -0.69 1.53
C SER A 134 7.72 -0.52 1.51
N PHE A 135 8.49 -1.62 1.43
CA PHE A 135 9.95 -1.55 1.31
C PHE A 135 10.40 -1.08 -0.08
N LEU A 136 9.67 -1.43 -1.14
CA LEU A 136 9.93 -0.89 -2.48
C LEU A 136 9.68 0.60 -2.55
N GLY A 137 8.67 1.11 -1.82
CA GLY A 137 8.46 2.55 -1.68
C GLY A 137 9.65 3.26 -1.06
N LEU A 138 10.19 2.72 0.03
CA LEU A 138 11.41 3.24 0.65
C LEU A 138 12.62 3.16 -0.30
N ALA A 139 12.76 2.06 -1.04
CA ALA A 139 13.82 1.93 -2.03
C ALA A 139 13.69 2.98 -3.15
N SER A 140 12.46 3.29 -3.58
CA SER A 140 12.18 4.31 -4.59
C SER A 140 12.50 5.71 -4.11
N GLU A 141 12.19 6.03 -2.85
CA GLU A 141 12.56 7.30 -2.25
C GLU A 141 14.08 7.45 -2.21
N LYS A 142 14.81 6.46 -1.68
CA LYS A 142 16.29 6.52 -1.64
C LYS A 142 16.93 6.62 -3.01
N LEU A 143 16.40 5.91 -4.01
CA LEU A 143 16.89 6.00 -5.38
C LEU A 143 16.62 7.38 -5.99
N THR A 144 15.47 8.00 -5.65
CA THR A 144 15.15 9.37 -6.05
C THR A 144 16.19 10.36 -5.51
N ASP A 145 16.55 10.24 -4.23
CA ASP A 145 17.51 11.15 -3.59
C ASP A 145 18.89 11.05 -4.26
N LEU A 146 19.34 9.82 -4.57
CA LEU A 146 20.61 9.60 -5.28
C LEU A 146 20.60 10.22 -6.69
N ILE A 147 19.51 10.03 -7.44
CA ILE A 147 19.36 10.63 -8.78
C ILE A 147 19.35 12.15 -8.67
N LEU A 148 18.67 12.72 -7.67
CA LEU A 148 18.61 14.17 -7.47
C LEU A 148 19.96 14.79 -7.18
N ILE A 149 20.75 14.17 -6.29
CA ILE A 149 22.11 14.61 -6.00
C ILE A 149 22.93 14.66 -7.30
N ARG A 150 22.85 13.60 -8.13
CA ARG A 150 23.62 13.55 -9.37
C ARG A 150 23.18 14.58 -10.40
N ILE A 151 21.87 14.83 -10.55
CA ILE A 151 21.34 15.85 -11.44
C ILE A 151 21.79 17.25 -11.00
N ASN A 152 21.80 17.53 -9.70
CA ASN A 152 22.21 18.83 -9.18
C ASN A 152 23.71 19.08 -9.37
N CYS A 153 24.60 18.11 -9.02
CA CYS A 153 26.05 18.25 -9.22
C CYS A 153 26.40 18.55 -10.68
N LYS A 154 25.80 17.82 -11.63
CA LYS A 154 26.05 18.04 -13.06
C LYS A 154 25.62 19.43 -13.51
N ASN A 155 24.56 19.98 -12.93
CA ASN A 155 24.09 21.32 -13.27
C ASN A 155 25.01 22.42 -12.73
N ASP A 156 25.66 22.19 -11.58
CA ASP A 156 26.60 23.15 -11.00
C ASP A 156 27.91 23.20 -11.81
N GLU A 157 28.41 22.05 -12.28
CA GLU A 157 29.55 21.98 -13.22
C GLU A 157 29.27 22.75 -14.52
N VAL A 158 28.07 22.62 -15.09
CA VAL A 158 27.68 23.36 -16.31
C VAL A 158 27.60 24.86 -16.08
N ARG A 159 27.26 25.31 -14.87
CA ARG A 159 27.10 26.74 -14.55
C ARG A 159 28.43 27.45 -14.24
N GLN A 160 29.50 26.69 -14.03
CA GLN A 160 30.85 27.21 -13.78
C GLN A 160 31.71 27.27 -15.06
N ASN A 161 31.22 26.75 -16.18
CA ASN A 161 31.80 26.89 -17.52
C ASN A 161 31.06 27.97 -18.32
#